data_AF-A0A7X7QHW3-F1
#
_entry.id   AF-A0A7X7QHW3-F1
#
_cell.length_a   1.000
_cell.length_b   1.000
_cell.length_c   1.000
_cell.angle_alpha   90.00
_cell.angle_beta   90.00
_cell.angle_gamma   90.00
#
_symmetry.space_group_name_H-M   'P 1'
#
loop_
_entity.id
_entity.type
_entity.pdbx_description
1 polymer ?
#
loop_
_entity_poly.entity_id
_entity_poly.type
_entity_poly.pdbx_seq_one_letter_code
_entity_poly.pdbx_strand_id
1 'polypeptide(L)' 'MIEHATTAGNAKKVAQLQAVMAEVLTEALRRGFFGSAVVEFNVQDGTIQCIRRKVEKIEK' A
#
# COMPACT_ATOMS: atom_id res chain seq x y z
N MET A 1 -14.42 -6.81 -14.57
CA MET A 1 -13.20 -7.32 -13.89
C MET A 1 -12.02 -6.61 -14.51
N ILE A 2 -11.14 -6.00 -13.73
CA ILE A 2 -9.90 -5.43 -14.23
C ILE A 2 -8.89 -6.59 -14.27
N GLU A 3 -8.56 -7.09 -15.46
CA GLU A 3 -7.52 -8.10 -15.63
C GLU A 3 -6.15 -7.43 -15.58
N HIS A 4 -5.42 -7.66 -14.49
CA HIS A 4 -3.99 -7.36 -14.42
C HIS A 4 -3.21 -8.46 -15.13
N ALA A 5 -2.02 -8.16 -15.66
CA ALA A 5 -1.13 -9.19 -16.19
C ALA A 5 -0.85 -10.27 -15.11
N THR A 6 -1.44 -11.46 -15.28
CA THR A 6 -1.59 -12.52 -14.28
C THR A 6 -0.32 -13.37 -14.12
N THR A 7 0.81 -12.73 -13.82
CA THR A 7 1.98 -13.48 -13.35
C THR A 7 1.79 -13.83 -11.87
N ALA A 8 2.29 -14.98 -11.45
CA ALA A 8 2.26 -15.38 -10.03
C ALA A 8 2.98 -14.35 -9.13
N GLY A 9 4.02 -13.68 -9.66
CA GLY A 9 4.73 -12.60 -8.98
C GLY A 9 3.85 -11.37 -8.74
N ASN A 10 3.08 -10.95 -9.75
CA ASN A 10 2.13 -9.84 -9.61
C ASN A 10 1.01 -10.18 -8.65
N ALA A 11 0.45 -11.38 -8.70
CA ALA A 11 -0.58 -11.80 -7.75
C ALA A 11 -0.10 -11.69 -6.30
N LYS A 12 1.12 -12.16 -6.01
CA LYS A 12 1.74 -12.04 -4.69
C LYS A 12 1.94 -10.58 -4.27
N LYS A 13 2.40 -9.73 -5.19
CA LYS A 13 2.62 -8.30 -4.92
C LYS A 13 1.31 -7.53 -4.73
N VAL A 14 0.25 -7.87 -5.46
CA VAL A 14 -1.09 -7.31 -5.25
C VAL A 14 -1.60 -7.68 -3.85
N ALA A 15 -1.48 -8.94 -3.45
CA ALA A 15 -1.85 -9.37 -2.09
C ALA A 15 -1.03 -8.62 -1.02
N GLN A 16 0.28 -8.43 -1.26
CA GLN A 16 1.14 -7.63 -0.38
C GLN A 16 0.68 -6.17 -0.30
N LEU A 17 0.31 -5.55 -1.42
CA LEU A 17 -0.19 -4.17 -1.46
C LEU A 17 -1.49 -4.03 -0.66
N GLN A 18 -2.41 -4.97 -0.80
CA GLN A 18 -3.66 -5.00 -0.04
C GLN A 18 -3.40 -5.11 1.47
N ALA A 19 -2.47 -5.99 1.89
CA ALA A 19 -2.09 -6.11 3.29
C ALA A 19 -1.46 -4.82 3.85
N VAL A 20 -0.51 -4.22 3.12
CA VAL A 20 0.12 -2.95 3.51
C VAL A 20 -0.92 -1.83 3.64
N MET A 21 -1.86 -1.76 2.70
CA MET A 21 -2.94 -0.77 2.75
C MET A 21 -3.84 -0.97 3.95
N ALA A 22 -4.24 -2.21 4.27
CA ALA A 22 -5.05 -2.52 5.44
C ALA A 22 -4.34 -2.12 6.75
N GLU A 23 -3.03 -2.38 6.86
CA GLU A 23 -2.23 -1.98 8.02
C GLU A 23 -2.16 -0.45 8.18
N VAL A 24 -1.87 0.26 7.08
CA VAL A 24 -1.78 1.72 7.09
C VAL A 24 -3.12 2.36 7.46
N LEU A 25 -4.23 1.86 6.90
CA LEU A 25 -5.57 2.34 7.23
C LEU A 25 -5.94 2.02 8.68
N THR A 26 -5.55 0.86 9.22
CA THR A 26 -5.76 0.50 10.62
C THR A 26 -5.08 1.48 11.58
N GLU A 27 -3.97 2.10 11.17
CA GLU A 27 -3.28 3.12 11.95
C GLU A 27 -3.86 4.52 11.73
N ALA A 28 -4.06 4.91 10.48
CA ALA A 28 -4.47 6.26 10.09
C ALA A 28 -5.94 6.57 10.38
N LEU A 29 -6.83 5.57 10.34
CA LEU A 29 -8.26 5.74 10.61
C LEU A 29 -8.62 5.66 12.11
N ARG A 30 -7.62 5.68 13.00
CA ARG A 30 -7.87 5.73 14.45
C ARG A 30 -8.27 7.15 14.85
N ARG A 31 -9.26 7.24 15.74
CA ARG A 31 -9.64 8.53 16.36
C ARG A 31 -8.42 9.16 17.02
N GLY A 32 -8.17 10.43 16.73
CA GLY A 32 -7.01 11.18 17.26
C GLY A 32 -5.73 11.02 16.43
N PHE A 33 -5.78 10.36 15.27
CA PHE A 33 -4.68 10.44 14.30
C PHE A 33 -4.65 11.85 13.68
N PHE A 34 -3.52 12.54 13.84
CA PHE A 34 -3.21 13.80 13.18
C PHE A 34 -1.93 13.61 12.39
N GLY A 35 -2.02 13.65 11.07
CA GLY A 35 -0.88 13.33 10.23
C GLY A 35 -1.26 12.87 8.83
N SER A 36 -0.30 12.27 8.13
CA SER A 36 -0.45 11.78 6.77
C SER A 36 -0.05 10.31 6.70
N ALA A 37 -0.73 9.55 5.83
CA ALA A 37 -0.38 8.18 5.55
C ALA A 37 -0.38 7.96 4.04
N VAL A 38 0.72 7.39 3.54
CA VAL A 38 0.98 7.23 2.11
C VAL A 38 1.38 5.78 1.85
N VAL A 39 0.77 5.18 0.84
CA VAL A 39 1.23 3.91 0.26
C VAL A 39 1.63 4.20 -1.19
N GLU A 40 2.89 3.92 -1.51
CA GLU A 40 3.44 4.09 -2.85
C GLU A 40 3.79 2.72 -3.42
N PHE A 41 3.54 2.51 -4.70
CA PHE A 41 4.03 1.34 -5.39
C PHE A 41 4.49 1.71 -6.80
N ASN A 42 5.54 1.03 -7.25
CA ASN A 42 6.13 1.24 -8.56
C ASN A 42 5.85 0.02 -9.44
N VAL A 43 5.34 0.30 -10.63
CA VAL A 43 5.13 -0.69 -11.68
C VAL A 43 6.14 -0.41 -12.79
N GLN A 44 6.91 -1.43 -13.17
CA GLN A 44 7.83 -1.37 -14.29
C GLN A 44 7.72 -2.66 -15.09
N ASP A 45 7.68 -2.55 -16.41
CA ASP A 45 7.58 -3.68 -17.33
C ASP A 45 6.41 -4.62 -17.00
N GLY A 46 5.27 -4.04 -16.62
CA GLY A 46 4.06 -4.78 -16.24
C GLY A 46 4.16 -5.53 -14.90
N THR A 47 5.19 -5.27 -14.09
CA THR A 47 5.42 -5.93 -12.80
C THR A 47 5.49 -4.95 -11.64
N ILE A 48 4.93 -5.32 -10.49
CA ILE A 48 5.05 -4.52 -9.26
C ILE A 48 6.43 -4.77 -8.65
N GLN A 49 7.31 -3.79 -8.75
CA GLN A 49 8.68 -3.89 -8.29
C GLN A 49 8.77 -3.62 -6.79
N CYS A 50 8.22 -2.48 -6.36
CA CYS A 50 8.37 -1.95 -5.02
C CYS A 50 7.03 -1.51 -4.45
N ILE A 51 6.84 -1.75 -3.16
CA ILE A 51 5.74 -1.21 -2.35
C ILE A 51 6.39 -0.56 -1.15
N ARG A 52 6.07 0.71 -0.90
CA ARG A 52 6.56 1.51 0.22
C ARG A 52 5.37 2.08 0.96
N ARG A 53 5.55 2.30 2.25
CA ARG A 53 4.58 3.04 3.06
C ARG A 53 5.30 4.10 3.87
N LYS A 54 4.60 5.19 4.12
CA LYS A 54 5.03 6.26 5.00
C LYS A 54 3.83 6.63 5.87
N VAL A 55 4.04 6.69 7.19
CA VAL A 55 3.05 7.23 8.12
C VAL A 55 3.75 8.33 8.89
N GLU A 56 3.25 9.54 8.77
CA GLU A 56 3.72 10.71 9.50
C GLU A 56 2.67 11.06 10.53
N LYS A 57 3.06 11.12 11.80
CA LYS A 57 2.23 11.62 12.88
C LYS A 57 2.75 12.98 13.32
N ILE A 58 1.84 13.92 13.47
CA ILE A 58 2.09 15.23 14.04
C ILE A 58 1.60 15.14 15.49
N GLU A 59 2.55 15.02 16.42
CA GLU A 59 2.24 15.12 17.85
C GLU A 59 1.87 16.57 18.18
N LYS A 60 0.86 16.73 19.05
CA LYS A 60 0.37 18.03 19.52
C LYS A 60 1.20 18.53 20.69
#